data_AF-A0A1V4RYA8-F1
#
_entry.id   AF-A0A1V4RYA8-F1
#
_cell.length_a   1.000
_cell.length_b   1.000
_cell.length_c   1.000
_cell.angle_alpha   90.00
_cell.angle_beta   90.00
_cell.angle_gamma   90.00
#
_symmetry.space_group_name_H-M   'P 1'
#
loop_
_entity.id
_entity.type
_entity.pdbx_description
1 polymer ?
#
loop_
_entity_poly.entity_id
_entity_poly.type
_entity_poly.pdbx_seq_one_letter_code
_entity_poly.pdbx_strand_id
1 'polypeptide(L)'
;LGLVSMVSVPLQAKDEKVIGVFNCFTAKPREFSEPEVNLITAVANQAAVAILNTELMVKTKVIQEELNTRKLVERAKEILMRQRNMNGDDAFRWIQKRSMDSRKSMRDVAEAILLSEELGYYSSIPHALK
;
A
#
# COMPACT_ATOMS: atom_id res chain seq x y z
N LEU A 1 11.36 -27.08 31.78
CA LEU A 1 11.55 -27.65 30.42
C LEU A 1 11.77 -26.47 29.49
N GLY A 2 13.02 -26.24 29.08
CA GLY A 2 13.45 -25.03 28.41
C GLY A 2 13.95 -25.27 26.98
N LEU A 3 14.38 -24.20 26.32
CA LEU A 3 15.11 -24.25 25.06
C LEU A 3 16.53 -24.76 25.37
N VAL A 4 16.91 -25.89 24.79
CA VAL A 4 18.18 -26.58 25.13
C VAL A 4 19.23 -26.41 24.04
N SER A 5 18.84 -26.36 22.78
CA SER A 5 19.75 -26.14 21.66
C SER A 5 19.08 -25.28 20.59
N MET A 6 19.87 -24.43 19.92
CA MET A 6 19.41 -23.53 18.88
C MET A 6 20.41 -23.48 17.73
N VAL A 7 19.89 -23.34 16.51
CA VAL A 7 20.64 -22.82 15.37
C VAL A 7 19.99 -21.50 14.93
N SER A 8 20.82 -20.50 14.65
CA SER A 8 20.41 -19.20 14.15
C SER A 8 21.12 -18.95 12.83
N VAL A 9 20.36 -18.65 11.78
CA VAL A 9 20.90 -18.27 10.48
C VAL A 9 20.39 -16.88 10.10
N PRO A 10 21.15 -16.10 9.32
CA PRO A 10 20.70 -14.77 8.91
C PRO A 10 19.53 -14.88 7.91
N LEU A 11 18.59 -13.94 8.01
CA LEU A 11 17.67 -13.62 6.92
C LEU A 11 18.37 -12.58 6.04
N GLN A 12 18.90 -13.02 4.90
CA GLN A 12 19.64 -12.17 3.98
C GLN A 12 19.37 -12.58 2.54
N ALA A 13 18.99 -11.62 1.68
CA ALA A 13 18.99 -11.81 0.23
C ALA A 13 20.37 -11.43 -0.32
N LYS A 14 20.93 -12.25 -1.22
CA LYS A 14 22.19 -12.05 -2.00
C LYS A 14 22.97 -10.74 -1.75
N ASP A 15 23.96 -10.78 -0.85
CA ASP A 15 24.86 -9.66 -0.49
C ASP A 15 24.17 -8.35 -0.05
N GLU A 16 22.85 -8.37 0.16
CA GLU A 16 22.10 -7.27 0.74
C GLU A 16 22.27 -7.25 2.26
N LYS A 17 21.72 -6.21 2.90
CA LYS A 17 21.72 -6.08 4.36
C LYS A 17 20.98 -7.26 5.01
N VAL A 18 21.51 -7.78 6.11
CA VAL A 18 20.78 -8.72 6.99
C VAL A 18 19.53 -8.03 7.51
N ILE A 19 18.35 -8.58 7.19
CA ILE A 19 17.05 -8.02 7.58
C ILE A 19 16.51 -8.63 8.89
N GLY A 20 17.13 -9.71 9.36
CA GLY A 20 16.74 -10.39 10.58
C GLY A 20 17.48 -11.71 10.78
N VAL A 21 16.98 -12.53 11.69
CA VAL A 21 17.51 -13.86 12.01
C VAL A 21 16.40 -14.90 12.00
N PHE A 22 16.70 -16.10 11.50
CA PHE A 22 15.83 -17.27 11.57
C PHE A 22 16.38 -18.20 12.66
N ASN A 23 15.63 -18.33 13.76
CA ASN A 23 16.00 -19.17 14.89
C ASN A 23 15.21 -20.49 14.88
N CYS A 24 15.92 -21.61 14.98
CA CYS A 24 15.34 -22.93 15.19
C CYS A 24 15.73 -23.42 16.57
N PHE A 25 14.75 -23.72 17.42
CA PHE A 25 14.97 -24.18 18.78
C PHE A 25 14.56 -25.64 18.97
N THR A 26 15.20 -26.31 19.92
CA THR A 26 14.85 -27.68 20.33
C THR A 26 14.78 -27.79 21.85
N ALA A 27 13.85 -28.61 22.33
CA ALA A 27 13.60 -28.83 23.77
C ALA A 27 14.45 -29.95 24.39
N LYS A 28 15.30 -30.60 23.59
CA LYS A 28 16.26 -31.65 24.00
C LYS A 28 17.64 -31.29 23.42
N PRO A 29 18.75 -31.69 24.06
CA PRO A 29 20.09 -31.49 23.50
C PRO A 29 20.17 -32.03 22.07
N ARG A 30 20.59 -31.19 21.13
CA ARG A 30 20.75 -31.56 19.72
C ARG A 30 21.92 -30.79 19.13
N GLU A 31 22.76 -31.51 18.40
CA GLU A 31 23.72 -30.92 17.48
C GLU A 31 23.08 -30.83 16.09
N PHE A 32 23.19 -29.67 15.46
CA PHE A 32 22.74 -29.48 14.08
C PHE A 32 23.88 -29.80 13.14
N SER A 33 23.66 -30.76 12.25
CA SER A 33 24.62 -31.16 11.23
C SER A 33 24.74 -30.09 10.14
N GLU A 34 25.88 -30.03 9.43
CA GLU A 34 26.05 -29.09 8.32
C GLU A 34 24.93 -29.15 7.26
N PRO A 35 24.44 -30.32 6.82
CA PRO A 35 23.31 -30.38 5.89
C PRO A 35 22.02 -29.74 6.44
N GLU A 36 21.76 -29.85 7.75
CA GLU A 36 20.61 -29.21 8.38
C GLU A 36 20.79 -27.69 8.45
N VAL A 37 21.98 -27.22 8.83
CA VAL A 37 22.30 -25.78 8.82
C VAL A 37 22.18 -25.22 7.42
N ASN A 38 22.67 -25.94 6.41
CA ASN A 38 22.58 -25.55 5.00
C ASN A 38 21.12 -25.49 4.52
N LEU A 39 20.30 -26.46 4.90
CA LEU A 39 18.87 -26.45 4.58
C LEU A 39 18.16 -25.26 5.24
N ILE A 40 18.40 -25.04 6.52
CA ILE A 40 17.80 -23.91 7.27
C ILE A 40 18.25 -22.57 6.66
N THR A 41 19.53 -22.46 6.29
CA THR A 41 20.08 -21.28 5.59
C THR A 41 19.42 -21.07 4.24
N ALA A 42 19.22 -22.13 3.45
CA ALA A 42 18.53 -22.03 2.16
C ALA A 42 17.08 -21.54 2.32
N VAL A 43 16.35 -22.07 3.31
CA VAL A 43 14.98 -21.61 3.63
C VAL A 43 15.00 -20.15 4.10
N ALA A 44 15.94 -19.78 4.98
CA ALA A 44 16.09 -18.43 5.48
C ALA A 44 16.38 -17.41 4.36
N ASN A 45 17.25 -17.76 3.41
CA ASN A 45 17.53 -16.92 2.24
C ASN A 45 16.28 -16.71 1.39
N GLN A 46 15.49 -17.75 1.15
CA GLN A 46 14.23 -17.62 0.39
C GLN A 46 13.18 -16.81 1.15
N ALA A 47 13.07 -17.01 2.47
CA ALA A 47 12.21 -16.19 3.32
C ALA A 47 12.63 -14.72 3.28
N ALA A 48 13.94 -14.42 3.32
CA ALA A 48 14.45 -13.07 3.24
C ALA A 48 14.08 -12.39 1.91
N VAL A 49 14.26 -13.08 0.77
CA VAL A 49 13.83 -12.58 -0.54
C VAL A 49 12.32 -12.30 -0.58
N ALA A 50 11.51 -13.22 -0.06
CA ALA A 50 10.05 -13.06 -0.04
C ALA A 50 9.61 -11.86 0.83
N ILE A 51 10.22 -11.69 2.01
CA ILE A 51 9.97 -10.55 2.91
C ILE A 51 10.32 -9.24 2.20
N LEU A 52 11.53 -9.12 1.65
CA LEU A 52 11.99 -7.93 0.95
C LEU A 52 11.10 -7.57 -0.25
N ASN A 53 10.76 -8.56 -1.08
CA ASN A 53 9.86 -8.35 -2.21
C ASN A 53 8.49 -7.85 -1.76
N THR A 54 7.96 -8.41 -0.66
CA THR A 54 6.66 -7.99 -0.11
C THR A 54 6.73 -6.56 0.42
N GLU A 55 7.79 -6.20 1.15
CA GLU A 55 7.99 -4.83 1.62
C GLU A 55 8.08 -3.82 0.47
N LEU A 56 8.87 -4.14 -0.57
CA LEU A 56 9.01 -3.30 -1.76
C LEU A 56 7.70 -3.14 -2.51
N MET A 57 6.95 -4.24 -2.66
CA MET A 57 5.64 -4.23 -3.30
C MET A 57 4.65 -3.34 -2.51
N VAL A 58 4.60 -3.50 -1.18
CA VAL A 58 3.72 -2.69 -0.32
C VAL A 58 4.09 -1.21 -0.40
N LYS A 59 5.38 -0.86 -0.29
CA LYS A 59 5.84 0.53 -0.41
C LYS A 59 5.46 1.14 -1.76
N THR A 60 5.70 0.41 -2.85
CA THR A 60 5.32 0.84 -4.20
C THR A 60 3.81 1.05 -4.30
N LYS A 61 3.00 0.13 -3.77
CA LYS A 61 1.54 0.22 -3.79
C LYS A 61 1.02 1.45 -3.03
N VAL A 62 1.53 1.71 -1.83
CA VAL A 62 1.13 2.88 -1.02
C VAL A 62 1.43 4.17 -1.76
N ILE A 63 2.65 4.34 -2.28
CA ILE A 63 3.03 5.54 -3.04
C ILE A 63 2.15 5.71 -4.28
N GLN A 64 1.86 4.62 -4.99
CA GLN A 64 1.01 4.65 -6.16
C GLN A 64 -0.44 5.07 -5.81
N GLU A 65 -0.98 4.59 -4.70
CA GLU A 65 -2.31 4.96 -4.19
C GLU A 65 -2.38 6.43 -3.76
N GLU A 66 -1.34 6.94 -3.09
CA GLU A 66 -1.23 8.36 -2.72
C GLU A 66 -1.18 9.27 -3.96
N LEU A 67 -0.36 8.93 -4.96
CA LEU A 67 -0.27 9.68 -6.22
C LEU A 67 -1.60 9.66 -6.99
N ASN A 68 -2.26 8.51 -7.05
CA ASN A 68 -3.57 8.39 -7.68
C ASN A 68 -4.62 9.25 -6.96
N THR A 69 -4.62 9.23 -5.63
CA THR A 69 -5.52 10.06 -4.82
C THR A 69 -5.25 11.55 -5.07
N ARG A 70 -3.98 11.97 -5.11
CA ARG A 70 -3.61 13.36 -5.44
C ARG A 70 -4.13 13.77 -6.81
N LYS A 71 -3.98 12.92 -7.84
CA LYS A 71 -4.51 13.20 -9.19
C LYS A 71 -6.03 13.37 -9.19
N LEU A 72 -6.76 12.51 -8.47
CA LEU A 72 -8.22 12.60 -8.36
C LEU A 72 -8.65 13.90 -7.67
N VAL A 73 -7.98 14.27 -6.57
CA VAL A 73 -8.27 15.51 -5.83
C VAL A 73 -8.00 16.74 -6.70
N GLU A 74 -6.89 16.78 -7.45
CA GLU A 74 -6.61 17.90 -8.35
C GLU A 74 -7.67 18.03 -9.46
N ARG A 75 -8.08 16.93 -10.08
CA ARG A 75 -9.18 16.96 -11.07
C ARG A 75 -10.50 17.43 -10.45
N ALA A 76 -10.83 16.95 -9.25
CA ALA A 76 -12.03 17.40 -8.54
C ALA A 76 -11.99 18.89 -8.21
N LYS A 77 -10.81 19.43 -7.84
CA LYS A 77 -10.62 20.87 -7.64
C LYS A 77 -10.93 21.65 -8.92
N GLU A 78 -10.40 21.23 -10.07
CA GLU A 78 -10.66 21.88 -11.36
C GLU A 78 -12.16 21.96 -11.69
N ILE A 79 -12.94 20.94 -11.34
CA ILE A 79 -14.40 20.92 -11.51
C ILE A 79 -15.06 21.94 -10.59
N LEU A 80 -14.72 21.93 -9.30
CA LEU A 80 -15.27 22.88 -8.33
C LEU A 80 -14.91 24.33 -8.67
N MET A 81 -13.69 24.57 -9.15
CA MET A 81 -13.26 25.88 -9.63
C MET A 81 -14.14 26.35 -10.80
N ARG A 82 -14.37 25.49 -11.80
CA ARG A 82 -15.19 25.83 -12.98
C ARG A 82 -16.68 25.98 -12.65
N GLN A 83 -17.26 25.07 -11.89
CA GLN A 83 -18.70 25.00 -11.64
C GLN A 83 -19.18 25.90 -10.49
N ARG A 84 -18.34 26.16 -9.49
CA ARG A 84 -18.70 26.92 -8.29
C ARG A 84 -17.91 28.23 -8.13
N ASN A 85 -17.14 28.61 -9.14
CA ASN A 85 -16.33 29.82 -9.15
C ASN A 85 -15.41 29.94 -7.91
N MET A 86 -14.84 28.81 -7.49
CA MET A 86 -13.89 28.73 -6.37
C MET A 86 -12.46 28.90 -6.88
N ASN A 87 -11.55 29.43 -6.05
CA ASN A 87 -10.11 29.30 -6.31
C ASN A 87 -9.61 27.91 -5.86
N GLY A 88 -8.36 27.57 -6.21
CA GLY A 88 -7.78 26.26 -5.93
C GLY A 88 -7.73 25.89 -4.45
N ASP A 89 -7.44 26.86 -3.58
CA ASP A 89 -7.34 26.65 -2.13
C ASP A 89 -8.72 26.46 -1.50
N ASP A 90 -9.72 27.23 -1.95
CA ASP A 90 -11.10 27.09 -1.50
C ASP A 90 -11.70 25.76 -1.95
N ALA A 91 -11.42 25.32 -3.17
CA ALA A 91 -11.84 24.02 -3.67
C ALA A 91 -11.21 22.87 -2.86
N PHE A 92 -9.90 22.95 -2.56
CA PHE A 92 -9.24 21.94 -1.72
C PHE A 92 -9.82 21.89 -0.31
N ARG A 93 -9.99 23.06 0.33
CA ARG A 93 -10.63 23.16 1.66
C ARG A 93 -12.05 22.64 1.65
N TRP A 94 -12.80 22.85 0.58
CA TRP A 94 -14.14 22.31 0.43
C TRP A 94 -14.15 20.78 0.41
N ILE A 95 -13.27 20.16 -0.39
CA ILE A 95 -13.14 18.70 -0.45
C ILE A 95 -12.72 18.16 0.93
N GLN A 96 -11.76 18.81 1.59
CA GLN A 96 -11.31 18.44 2.93
C GLN A 96 -12.43 18.51 3.96
N LYS A 97 -13.19 19.61 3.98
CA LYS A 97 -14.34 19.78 4.86
C LYS A 97 -15.40 18.70 4.59
N ARG A 98 -15.71 18.45 3.31
CA ARG A 98 -16.69 17.43 2.92
C ARG A 98 -16.25 16.02 3.35
N SER A 99 -14.96 15.71 3.23
CA SER A 99 -14.34 14.46 3.71
C SER A 99 -14.56 14.28 5.22
N MET A 100 -14.25 15.30 6.03
CA MET A 100 -14.45 15.27 7.48
C MET A 100 -15.93 15.13 7.87
N ASP A 101 -16.80 15.97 7.29
CA ASP A 101 -18.24 15.98 7.60
C ASP A 101 -18.92 14.65 7.24
N SER A 102 -18.45 13.97 6.19
CA SER A 102 -19.00 12.69 5.73
C SER A 102 -18.25 11.46 6.25
N ARG A 103 -17.13 11.63 6.97
CA ARG A 103 -16.20 10.56 7.38
C ARG A 103 -15.79 9.65 6.21
N LYS A 104 -15.54 10.24 5.05
CA LYS A 104 -15.07 9.55 3.84
C LYS A 104 -13.65 9.95 3.53
N SER A 105 -12.93 9.14 2.75
CA SER A 105 -11.58 9.52 2.34
C SER A 105 -11.64 10.72 1.38
N MET A 106 -10.55 11.50 1.30
CA MET A 106 -10.41 12.55 0.28
C MET A 106 -10.62 12.00 -1.14
N ARG A 107 -10.22 10.75 -1.36
CA ARG A 107 -10.40 10.01 -2.61
C ARG A 107 -11.88 9.82 -2.94
N ASP A 108 -12.66 9.27 -2.01
CA ASP A 108 -14.09 8.99 -2.24
C ASP A 108 -14.86 10.28 -2.57
N VAL A 109 -14.53 11.39 -1.87
CA VAL A 109 -15.15 12.69 -2.14
C VAL A 109 -14.77 13.20 -3.53
N ALA A 110 -13.50 13.08 -3.92
CA ALA A 110 -13.04 13.47 -5.25
C ALA A 110 -13.71 12.63 -6.36
N GLU A 111 -13.79 11.30 -6.18
CA GLU A 111 -14.47 10.40 -7.12
C GLU A 111 -15.96 10.73 -7.24
N ALA A 112 -16.64 11.05 -6.13
CA ALA A 112 -18.04 11.46 -6.17
C ALA A 112 -18.27 12.78 -6.95
N ILE A 113 -17.35 13.74 -6.84
CA ILE A 113 -17.40 14.99 -7.62
C ILE A 113 -17.22 14.69 -9.11
N LEU A 114 -16.22 13.88 -9.46
CA LEU A 114 -15.92 13.49 -10.84
C LEU A 114 -17.11 12.75 -11.46
N LEU A 115 -17.68 11.77 -10.75
CA LEU A 115 -18.84 11.02 -11.19
C LEU A 115 -20.06 11.93 -11.39
N SER A 116 -20.26 12.92 -10.53
CA SER A 116 -21.35 13.88 -10.68
C SER A 116 -21.18 14.75 -11.94
N GLU A 117 -19.96 15.10 -12.34
CA GLU A 117 -19.69 15.80 -13.60
C GLU A 117 -20.00 14.91 -14.81
N GLU A 118 -19.54 13.65 -14.78
CA GLU A 118 -19.81 12.68 -15.84
C GLU A 118 -21.32 12.39 -16.01
N LEU A 119 -22.05 12.19 -14.91
CA LEU A 119 -23.50 11.98 -14.96
C LEU A 119 -24.25 13.22 -15.46
N GLY A 120 -23.81 14.42 -15.08
CA GLY A 120 -24.33 15.67 -15.62
C GLY A 120 -24.10 15.78 -17.13
N TYR A 121 -22.93 15.33 -17.60
CA TYR A 121 -22.61 15.23 -19.02
C TYR A 121 -23.56 14.26 -19.75
N TYR A 122 -23.76 13.03 -19.24
CA TYR A 122 -24.67 12.07 -19.85
C TYR A 122 -26.14 12.52 -19.84
N SER A 123 -26.59 13.22 -18.79
CA SER A 123 -27.94 13.80 -18.73
C SER A 123 -28.15 14.93 -19.73
N SER A 124 -27.09 15.58 -20.21
CA SER A 124 -27.16 16.67 -21.18
C SER A 124 -27.15 16.20 -22.65
N ILE A 125 -26.96 14.89 -22.90
CA ILE A 125 -27.09 14.29 -24.23
C ILE A 125 -28.58 14.03 -24.49
N PRO A 126 -29.23 14.72 -25.46
CA PRO A 126 -30.63 14.47 -25.78
C PRO A 126 -30.79 13.08 -26.41
N HIS A 127 -31.47 12.16 -25.72
CA HIS A 127 -32.02 10.88 -26.21
C HIS A 127 -31.46 10.36 -27.55
N ALA A 128 -30.34 9.65 -27.49
CA ALA A 128 -29.88 8.76 -28.56
C ALA A 128 -30.16 7.28 -28.19
N LEU A 129 -31.36 7.00 -27.70
CA LEU A 129 -31.95 5.65 -27.67
C LEU A 129 -33.44 5.82 -27.99
N LYS A 130 -33.75 5.88 -29.28
CA LYS A 130 -35.01 5.37 -29.83
C LYS A 130 -34.78 3.92 -30.23
#